data_AF-A0A0U3AP59-F1
#
_entry.id   AF-A0A0U3AP59-F1
#
_cell.length_a   1.000
_cell.length_b   1.000
_cell.length_c   1.000
_cell.angle_alpha   90.00
_cell.angle_beta   90.00
_cell.angle_gamma   90.00
#
_symmetry.space_group_name_H-M   'P 1'
#
loop_
_entity.id
_entity.type
_entity.pdbx_description
1 polymer ?
#
loop_
_entity_poly.entity_id
_entity_poly.type
_entity_poly.pdbx_seq_one_letter_code
_entity_poly.pdbx_strand_id
1 'polypeptide(L)'
;MNHMPRMLRRIIAVAVLLGAWALVGSDRAPIPLTMGAAQASQGLESSLGQKGEKAPHELSSLRVFTKVILYVKDNYVDPKRVKPKEMMIAALEYVEKSVPDVLVEGNAETGKLALNVNGKQREFDISHVDSLWKMSFTLKDVFDFISKNMRPIEDTRDIEYAAVNGMLSTLDPHSVLLRPELYREMKLSTKGEFGGLGFVIQMREGNLTVVRVLPKTPAHRAGILKDDQIKKIGEESTVNMDLNEAVSKLRGAVDSKVTITVERKGWDKPRVMTLSRAMISIESVQHKLLAQNVGYVRLKNFQGNTTRDLEAAIADIRKQSEAKGSPMKGLVLDLRGNPGGLLEQAIQVSDTFLSSGVIVATVGLSDKLREEKRARALEGEDS
;
A
#
# COMPACT_ATOMS: atom_id res chain seq x y z
N MET A 1 34.73 3.37 36.73
CA MET A 1 35.52 3.61 35.51
C MET A 1 35.22 2.49 34.53
N ASN A 2 34.70 2.66 33.33
CA ASN A 2 34.24 3.82 32.58
C ASN A 2 33.12 3.35 31.66
N HIS A 3 32.10 4.20 31.50
CA HIS A 3 31.07 4.08 30.49
C HIS A 3 31.69 4.00 29.09
N MET A 4 31.24 3.03 28.30
CA MET A 4 31.50 3.00 26.87
C MET A 4 30.37 3.77 26.16
N PRO A 5 30.66 4.82 25.36
CA PRO A 5 29.64 5.65 24.73
C PRO A 5 28.89 4.92 23.61
N ARG A 6 27.56 5.11 23.59
CA ARG A 6 26.57 4.52 22.66
C ARG A 6 26.67 4.97 21.19
N MET A 7 27.84 5.40 20.70
CA MET A 7 27.97 5.91 19.32
C MET A 7 28.30 4.84 18.26
N LEU A 8 28.49 3.57 18.62
CA LEU A 8 28.88 2.53 17.65
C LEU A 8 27.96 1.30 17.66
N ARG A 9 26.71 1.49 17.23
CA ARG A 9 25.87 0.43 16.66
C ARG A 9 25.00 1.02 15.56
N ARG A 10 25.61 1.25 14.38
CA ARG A 10 24.88 1.51 13.13
C ARG A 10 25.21 0.39 12.16
N ILE A 11 24.16 -0.11 11.51
CA ILE A 11 24.05 -0.95 10.30
C ILE A 11 23.28 -2.28 10.55
N ILE A 12 22.32 -2.54 9.64
CA ILE A 12 21.45 -3.73 9.39
C ILE A 12 20.19 -3.77 10.30
N ALA A 13 18.91 -3.80 9.84
CA ALA A 13 18.28 -4.15 8.57
C ALA A 13 16.96 -3.36 8.36
N VAL A 14 16.65 -2.97 7.11
CA VAL A 14 15.27 -2.65 6.68
C VAL A 14 15.02 -3.43 5.41
N ALA A 15 14.43 -4.62 5.54
CA ALA A 15 13.97 -5.42 4.41
C ALA A 15 12.94 -6.48 4.83
N VAL A 16 11.82 -6.10 5.48
CA VAL A 16 10.60 -6.93 5.52
C VAL A 16 9.40 -6.03 5.78
N LEU A 17 8.79 -5.45 4.74
CA LEU A 17 7.51 -4.73 4.88
C LEU A 17 6.50 -5.02 3.74
N LEU A 18 6.80 -5.98 2.86
CA LEU A 18 5.92 -6.33 1.73
C LEU A 18 5.05 -7.57 1.97
N GLY A 19 4.88 -8.05 3.22
CA GLY A 19 4.31 -9.37 3.47
C GLY A 19 3.24 -9.52 4.53
N ALA A 20 2.47 -8.48 4.79
CA ALA A 20 1.25 -8.62 5.56
C ALA A 20 0.23 -7.62 5.02
N TRP A 21 -1.05 -7.87 5.25
CA TRP A 21 -2.21 -6.99 4.99
C TRP A 21 -2.98 -7.23 3.68
N ALA A 22 -3.87 -8.21 3.77
CA ALA A 22 -5.12 -8.24 3.01
C ALA A 22 -6.24 -8.78 3.89
N LEU A 23 -6.94 -7.89 4.60
CA LEU A 23 -8.25 -8.18 5.21
C LEU A 23 -9.05 -6.87 5.26
N VAL A 24 -10.20 -6.86 4.61
CA VAL A 24 -11.50 -6.22 4.96
C VAL A 24 -12.35 -6.25 3.69
N GLY A 25 -13.35 -7.14 3.68
CA GLY A 25 -14.51 -7.14 2.80
C GLY A 25 -15.74 -7.27 3.68
N SER A 26 -16.78 -6.49 3.40
CA SER A 26 -18.06 -6.53 4.11
C SER A 26 -19.16 -6.87 3.11
N ASP A 27 -19.91 -7.95 3.37
CA ASP A 27 -21.13 -8.27 2.63
C ASP A 27 -22.31 -7.45 3.17
N ARG A 28 -22.79 -6.53 2.34
CA ARG A 28 -24.21 -6.18 2.23
C ARG A 28 -24.67 -6.63 0.84
N ALA A 29 -25.83 -7.30 0.76
CA ALA A 29 -26.43 -7.72 -0.49
C ALA A 29 -26.57 -6.55 -1.49
N PRO A 30 -26.48 -6.80 -2.81
CA PRO A 30 -26.44 -5.76 -3.83
C PRO A 30 -27.81 -5.08 -3.98
N ILE A 31 -27.87 -3.78 -3.71
CA ILE A 31 -29.00 -2.93 -4.12
C ILE A 31 -28.87 -2.72 -5.64
N PRO A 32 -29.95 -2.85 -6.44
CA PRO A 32 -29.89 -2.60 -7.87
C PRO A 32 -29.51 -1.14 -8.13
N LEU A 33 -28.27 -0.93 -8.59
CA LEU A 33 -27.74 0.37 -9.02
C LEU A 33 -28.18 0.64 -10.46
N THR A 34 -29.47 0.87 -10.65
CA THR A 34 -29.99 1.46 -11.89
C THR A 34 -30.91 2.60 -11.49
N MET A 35 -30.55 3.84 -11.87
CA MET A 35 -31.23 5.11 -11.56
C MET A 35 -31.03 5.67 -10.14
N GLY A 36 -29.80 6.10 -9.83
CA GLY A 36 -29.52 6.93 -8.65
C GLY A 36 -28.08 7.49 -8.60
N ALA A 37 -27.14 6.78 -9.22
CA ALA A 37 -25.73 7.19 -9.31
C ALA A 37 -25.47 8.43 -10.19
N ALA A 38 -26.41 8.80 -11.07
CA ALA A 38 -26.27 9.96 -11.95
C ALA A 38 -26.54 11.31 -11.26
N GLN A 39 -27.30 11.34 -10.15
CA GLN A 39 -27.61 12.58 -9.43
C GLN A 39 -26.72 12.80 -8.19
N ALA A 40 -26.23 11.72 -7.58
CA ALA A 40 -25.28 11.82 -6.47
C ALA A 40 -23.85 12.20 -6.92
N SER A 41 -23.49 11.90 -8.18
CA SER A 41 -22.23 12.34 -8.81
C SER A 41 -22.22 13.85 -9.10
N GLN A 42 -23.32 14.40 -9.60
CA GLN A 42 -23.43 15.85 -9.87
C GLN A 42 -23.33 16.73 -8.61
N GLY A 43 -23.79 16.24 -7.46
CA GLY A 43 -23.67 16.96 -6.18
C GLY A 43 -22.25 17.00 -5.61
N LEU A 44 -21.44 15.96 -5.86
CA LEU A 44 -20.05 15.89 -5.41
C LEU A 44 -19.08 16.57 -6.40
N GLU A 45 -19.37 16.51 -7.71
CA GLU A 45 -18.58 17.10 -8.80
C GLU A 45 -18.56 18.63 -8.76
N SER A 46 -19.64 19.27 -8.29
CA SER A 46 -19.72 20.74 -8.21
C SER A 46 -18.90 21.37 -7.06
N SER A 47 -18.40 20.57 -6.11
CA SER A 47 -17.62 21.07 -4.96
C SER A 47 -16.10 20.93 -5.10
N LEU A 48 -15.62 20.20 -6.11
CA LEU A 48 -14.18 19.99 -6.36
C LEU A 48 -13.61 20.90 -7.44
N GLY A 49 -14.44 21.78 -8.01
CA GLY A 49 -14.05 22.81 -8.97
C GLY A 49 -13.60 24.10 -8.30
N GLN A 50 -12.59 24.06 -7.43
CA GLN A 50 -11.81 25.26 -7.09
C GLN A 50 -10.32 24.96 -7.23
N LYS A 51 -9.71 25.66 -8.19
CA LYS A 51 -8.26 25.88 -8.27
C LYS A 51 -7.77 26.29 -6.88
N GLY A 52 -6.99 25.43 -6.24
CA GLY A 52 -6.27 25.78 -5.03
C GLY A 52 -4.85 25.26 -5.19
N GLU A 53 -3.88 26.18 -5.15
CA GLU A 53 -2.56 25.85 -4.62
C GLU A 53 -2.78 24.97 -3.38
N LYS A 54 -2.10 23.82 -3.29
CA LYS A 54 -2.22 22.97 -2.10
C LYS A 54 -1.87 23.84 -0.90
N ALA A 55 -2.88 24.20 -0.10
CA ALA A 55 -2.68 24.98 1.09
C ALA A 55 -1.56 24.33 1.92
N PRO A 56 -0.64 25.13 2.51
CA PRO A 56 0.46 24.60 3.30
C PRO A 56 -0.09 23.62 4.35
N HIS A 57 0.56 22.46 4.48
CA HIS A 57 0.14 21.50 5.49
C HIS A 57 0.41 22.07 6.89
N GLU A 58 -0.65 22.27 7.66
CA GLU A 58 -0.56 22.71 9.05
C GLU A 58 -0.49 21.48 9.97
N LEU A 59 0.65 21.27 10.62
CA LEU A 59 0.91 20.08 11.42
C LEU A 59 -0.06 19.94 12.61
N SER A 60 -0.46 21.04 13.24
CA SER A 60 -1.40 21.04 14.36
C SER A 60 -2.86 20.80 13.95
N SER A 61 -3.16 20.77 12.64
CA SER A 61 -4.49 20.39 12.16
C SER A 61 -4.81 18.90 12.35
N LEU A 62 -3.79 18.05 12.52
CA LEU A 62 -3.93 16.61 12.83
C LEU A 62 -4.93 15.87 11.91
N ARG A 63 -5.00 16.24 10.63
CA ARG A 63 -6.03 15.77 9.70
C ARG A 63 -5.98 14.26 9.48
N VAL A 64 -4.78 13.70 9.36
CA VAL A 64 -4.57 12.27 9.14
C VAL A 64 -4.65 11.55 10.49
N PHE A 65 -4.01 12.10 11.51
CA PHE A 65 -3.94 11.52 12.84
C PHE A 65 -5.33 11.31 13.46
N THR A 66 -6.20 12.32 13.37
CA THR A 66 -7.58 12.26 13.89
C THR A 66 -8.39 11.15 13.22
N LYS A 67 -8.27 10.99 11.90
CA LYS A 67 -8.95 9.91 11.16
C LYS A 67 -8.46 8.53 11.60
N VAL A 68 -7.15 8.39 11.80
CA VAL A 68 -6.55 7.11 12.18
C VAL A 68 -6.97 6.72 13.59
N ILE A 69 -6.99 7.66 14.54
CA ILE A 69 -7.50 7.40 15.89
C ILE A 69 -8.94 6.86 15.87
N LEU A 70 -9.82 7.48 15.09
CA LEU A 70 -11.20 7.03 14.96
C LEU A 70 -11.25 5.61 14.37
N TYR A 71 -10.44 5.35 13.35
CA TYR A 71 -10.35 4.03 12.75
C TYR A 71 -9.86 2.96 13.73
N VAL A 72 -8.81 3.25 14.51
CA VAL A 72 -8.28 2.35 15.55
C VAL A 72 -9.34 2.10 16.62
N LYS A 73 -9.99 3.16 17.12
CA LYS A 73 -11.05 3.05 18.13
C LYS A 73 -12.16 2.10 17.69
N ASP A 74 -12.60 2.23 16.44
CA ASP A 74 -13.80 1.55 15.97
C ASP A 74 -13.52 0.14 15.42
N ASN A 75 -12.27 -0.14 15.00
CA ASN A 75 -11.96 -1.36 14.24
C ASN A 75 -10.82 -2.22 14.82
N TYR A 76 -10.03 -1.73 15.77
CA TYR A 76 -8.88 -2.48 16.26
C TYR A 76 -9.31 -3.66 17.14
N VAL A 77 -8.83 -4.86 16.81
CA VAL A 77 -9.34 -6.14 17.35
C VAL A 77 -9.08 -6.34 18.84
N ASP A 78 -8.03 -5.74 19.39
CA ASP A 78 -7.62 -5.89 20.80
C ASP A 78 -7.60 -4.52 21.52
N PRO A 79 -8.73 -4.11 22.15
CA PRO A 79 -8.82 -2.84 22.86
C PRO A 79 -7.80 -2.68 23.99
N LYS A 80 -7.24 -3.76 24.55
CA LYS A 80 -6.30 -3.69 25.69
C LYS A 80 -4.93 -3.16 25.29
N ARG A 81 -4.60 -3.21 24.00
CA ARG A 81 -3.34 -2.64 23.45
C ARG A 81 -3.44 -1.13 23.21
N VAL A 82 -4.66 -0.58 23.22
CA VAL A 82 -4.87 0.85 23.05
C VAL A 82 -4.53 1.56 24.35
N LYS A 83 -3.31 2.10 24.43
CA LYS A 83 -2.79 2.80 25.60
C LYS A 83 -2.37 4.23 25.24
N PRO A 84 -3.27 5.22 25.40
CA PRO A 84 -3.10 6.56 24.84
C PRO A 84 -1.78 7.26 25.23
N LYS A 85 -1.31 7.16 26.48
CA LYS A 85 -0.03 7.78 26.88
C LYS A 85 1.17 7.17 26.18
N GLU A 86 1.25 5.83 26.15
CA GLU A 86 2.33 5.09 25.47
C GLU A 86 2.30 5.37 23.96
N MET A 87 1.10 5.37 23.37
CA MET A 87 0.84 5.73 21.97
C MET A 87 1.31 7.15 21.63
N MET A 88 1.04 8.13 22.50
CA MET A 88 1.46 9.51 22.32
C MET A 88 2.98 9.67 22.38
N ILE A 89 3.64 9.02 23.34
CA ILE A 89 5.10 9.06 23.46
C ILE A 89 5.74 8.43 22.22
N ALA A 90 5.29 7.24 21.81
CA ALA A 90 5.81 6.56 20.63
C ALA A 90 5.60 7.37 19.33
N ALA A 91 4.49 8.09 19.22
CA ALA A 91 4.26 9.03 18.12
C ALA A 91 5.36 10.10 18.05
N LEU A 92 5.69 10.70 19.18
CA LEU A 92 6.68 11.77 19.26
C LEU A 92 8.11 11.26 19.09
N GLU A 93 8.45 10.07 19.59
CA GLU A 93 9.74 9.43 19.35
C GLU A 93 9.99 9.14 17.86
N TYR A 94 8.94 8.81 17.10
CA TYR A 94 9.04 8.67 15.64
C TYR A 94 9.24 10.01 14.94
N VAL A 95 8.68 11.09 15.48
CA VAL A 95 8.94 12.46 15.02
C VAL A 95 10.39 12.83 15.28
N GLU A 96 10.94 12.58 16.47
CA GLU A 96 12.36 12.80 16.79
C GLU A 96 13.30 12.11 15.79
N LYS A 97 13.01 10.86 15.41
CA LYS A 97 13.79 10.13 14.40
C LYS A 97 13.78 10.78 13.02
N SER A 98 12.72 11.54 12.72
CA SER A 98 12.48 12.14 11.40
C SER A 98 12.85 13.62 11.35
N VAL A 99 12.87 14.32 12.49
CA VAL A 99 13.11 15.77 12.62
C VAL A 99 14.32 15.99 13.53
N PRO A 100 15.51 16.30 12.98
CA PRO A 100 16.76 16.39 13.75
C PRO A 100 16.76 17.38 14.91
N ASP A 101 15.90 18.41 14.84
CA ASP A 101 15.85 19.48 15.83
C ASP A 101 14.92 19.15 17.01
N VAL A 102 14.25 18.00 17.00
CA VAL A 102 13.27 17.58 18.01
C VAL A 102 13.87 16.47 18.86
N LEU A 103 13.87 16.64 20.18
CA LEU A 103 14.20 15.61 21.17
C LEU A 103 13.00 15.40 22.09
N VAL A 104 12.71 14.14 22.40
CA VAL A 104 11.54 13.74 23.18
C VAL A 104 11.98 12.90 24.38
N GLU A 105 11.58 13.33 25.57
CA GLU A 105 11.73 12.55 26.81
C GLU A 105 10.36 12.36 27.44
N GLY A 106 9.78 11.18 27.24
CA GLY A 106 8.45 10.82 27.73
C GLY A 106 8.50 9.73 28.79
N ASN A 107 7.66 9.85 29.82
CA ASN A 107 7.41 8.78 30.78
C ASN A 107 5.89 8.64 31.02
N ALA A 108 5.35 7.51 30.57
CA ALA A 108 3.92 7.20 30.65
C ALA A 108 3.43 7.00 32.09
N GLU A 109 4.30 6.51 32.99
CA GLU A 109 3.97 6.24 34.39
C GLU A 109 3.86 7.55 35.17
N THR A 110 4.84 8.45 35.02
CA THR A 110 4.82 9.76 35.69
C THR A 110 3.89 10.76 35.01
N GLY A 111 3.44 10.46 33.79
CA GLY A 111 2.60 11.38 32.99
C GLY A 111 3.35 12.63 32.56
N LYS A 112 4.67 12.57 32.41
CA LYS A 112 5.50 13.72 32.02
C LYS A 112 6.04 13.54 30.61
N LEU A 113 6.04 14.62 29.84
CA LEU A 113 6.57 14.67 28.49
C LEU A 113 7.37 15.97 28.31
N ALA A 114 8.69 15.86 28.20
CA ALA A 114 9.55 16.99 27.88
C ALA A 114 9.89 16.98 26.39
N LEU A 115 9.75 18.14 25.74
CA LEU A 115 10.23 18.37 24.38
C LEU A 115 11.31 19.43 24.37
N ASN A 116 12.37 19.17 23.63
CA ASN A 116 13.34 20.18 23.22
C ASN A 116 13.27 20.32 21.70
N VAL A 117 12.95 21.53 21.22
CA VAL A 117 12.86 21.85 19.80
C VAL A 117 13.79 23.03 19.52
N ASN A 118 14.91 22.77 18.83
CA ASN A 118 15.90 23.78 18.48
C ASN A 118 16.37 24.61 19.71
N GLY A 119 16.64 23.95 20.84
CA GLY A 119 17.08 24.57 22.08
C GLY A 119 15.96 25.14 22.95
N LYS A 120 14.71 25.21 22.45
CA LYS A 120 13.55 25.61 23.26
C LYS A 120 12.95 24.40 23.94
N GLN A 121 12.87 24.45 25.26
CA GLN A 121 12.31 23.36 26.06
C GLN A 121 10.90 23.68 26.55
N ARG A 122 10.04 22.67 26.57
CA ARG A 122 8.71 22.73 27.20
C ARG A 122 8.34 21.37 27.77
N GLU A 123 7.85 21.36 29.00
CA GLU A 123 7.26 20.18 29.64
C GLU A 123 5.72 20.21 29.45
N PHE A 124 5.15 19.05 29.19
CA PHE A 124 3.73 18.79 29.04
C PHE A 124 3.32 17.74 30.07
N ASP A 125 2.25 18.04 30.81
CA ASP A 125 1.57 17.04 31.62
C ASP A 125 0.64 16.21 30.72
N ILE A 126 0.88 14.90 30.66
CA ILE A 126 0.08 13.92 29.92
C ILE A 126 -0.64 12.94 30.85
N SER A 127 -0.66 13.20 32.17
CA SER A 127 -1.33 12.35 33.16
C SER A 127 -2.82 12.15 32.84
N HIS A 128 -3.45 13.18 32.29
CA HIS A 128 -4.86 13.23 31.90
C HIS A 128 -5.17 12.53 30.56
N VAL A 129 -4.17 12.06 29.81
CA VAL A 129 -4.34 11.40 28.50
C VAL A 129 -4.76 9.94 28.68
N ASP A 130 -6.02 9.73 29.05
CA ASP A 130 -6.62 8.41 29.31
C ASP A 130 -7.44 7.85 28.12
N SER A 131 -7.58 8.62 27.05
CA SER A 131 -8.34 8.25 25.86
C SER A 131 -7.69 8.81 24.60
N LEU A 132 -7.93 8.16 23.46
CA LEU A 132 -7.41 8.64 22.17
C LEU A 132 -7.94 10.05 21.82
N TRP A 133 -9.13 10.40 22.32
CA TRP A 133 -9.71 11.74 22.13
C TRP A 133 -8.96 12.81 22.94
N LYS A 134 -8.61 12.54 24.21
CA LYS A 134 -7.76 13.48 24.97
C LYS A 134 -6.36 13.57 24.37
N MET A 135 -5.83 12.45 23.89
CA MET A 135 -4.53 12.40 23.19
C MET A 135 -4.47 13.35 21.99
N SER A 136 -5.53 13.44 21.17
CA SER A 136 -5.52 14.33 20.00
C SER A 136 -5.45 15.82 20.39
N PHE A 137 -6.10 16.23 21.49
CA PHE A 137 -5.97 17.61 21.98
C PHE A 137 -4.57 17.91 22.49
N THR A 138 -4.00 17.05 23.33
CA THR A 138 -2.65 17.27 23.85
C THR A 138 -1.61 17.24 22.73
N LEU A 139 -1.77 16.36 21.73
CA LEU A 139 -0.87 16.29 20.58
C LEU A 139 -0.95 17.54 19.70
N LYS A 140 -2.13 18.18 19.60
CA LYS A 140 -2.28 19.46 18.91
C LYS A 140 -1.37 20.53 19.53
N ASP A 141 -1.42 20.67 20.86
CA ASP A 141 -0.60 21.63 21.59
C ASP A 141 0.91 21.35 21.45
N VAL A 142 1.28 20.06 21.41
CA VAL A 142 2.66 19.63 21.18
C VAL A 142 3.12 19.96 19.76
N PHE A 143 2.29 19.71 18.74
CA PHE A 143 2.63 20.06 17.35
C PHE A 143 2.62 21.55 17.07
N ASP A 144 1.79 22.33 17.77
CA ASP A 144 1.91 23.79 17.74
C ASP A 144 3.25 24.25 18.29
N PHE A 145 3.75 23.63 19.38
CA PHE A 145 5.07 23.93 19.92
C PHE A 145 6.20 23.51 18.97
N ILE A 146 6.12 22.31 18.38
CA ILE A 146 7.11 21.84 17.40
C ILE A 146 7.14 22.79 16.19
N SER A 147 5.99 23.08 15.60
CA SER A 147 5.89 23.91 14.39
C SER A 147 6.42 25.33 14.58
N LYS A 148 6.23 25.91 15.77
CA LYS A 148 6.69 27.27 16.10
C LYS A 148 8.21 27.38 16.34
N ASN A 149 8.87 26.28 16.70
CA ASN A 149 10.27 26.31 17.13
C ASN A 149 11.23 25.53 16.22
N MET A 150 10.71 24.64 15.36
CA MET A 150 11.51 23.96 14.36
C MET A 150 11.91 24.90 13.22
N ARG A 151 12.96 24.54 12.47
CA ARG A 151 13.28 25.24 11.22
C ARG A 151 12.09 25.14 10.24
N PRO A 152 11.77 26.19 9.48
CA PRO A 152 10.73 26.13 8.47
C PRO A 152 10.99 25.00 7.46
N ILE A 153 9.98 24.17 7.22
CA ILE A 153 9.98 23.11 6.21
C ILE A 153 8.76 23.36 5.32
N GLU A 154 8.93 23.24 4.01
CA GLU A 154 7.85 23.49 3.03
C GLU A 154 6.66 22.54 3.22
N ASP A 155 6.91 21.31 3.65
CA ASP A 155 5.88 20.29 3.84
C ASP A 155 6.09 19.50 5.14
N THR A 156 5.15 19.65 6.06
CA THR A 156 5.19 18.98 7.36
C THR A 156 4.38 17.68 7.40
N ARG A 157 3.81 17.23 6.27
CA ARG A 157 3.04 15.97 6.19
C ARG A 157 3.85 14.77 6.68
N ASP A 158 5.15 14.75 6.37
CA ASP A 158 6.02 13.66 6.75
C ASP A 158 6.13 13.48 8.26
N ILE A 159 6.03 14.59 9.01
CA ILE A 159 6.02 14.60 10.47
C ILE A 159 4.73 13.96 11.00
N GLU A 160 3.57 14.32 10.42
CA GLU A 160 2.29 13.71 10.82
C GLU A 160 2.27 12.20 10.52
N TYR A 161 2.75 11.78 9.33
CA TYR A 161 2.85 10.35 8.99
C TYR A 161 3.80 9.60 9.92
N ALA A 162 4.94 10.21 10.31
CA ALA A 162 5.85 9.63 11.28
C ALA A 162 5.16 9.44 12.63
N ALA A 163 4.47 10.48 13.12
CA ALA A 163 3.75 10.42 14.38
C ALA A 163 2.65 9.36 14.39
N VAL A 164 1.84 9.29 13.34
CA VAL A 164 0.81 8.26 13.20
C VAL A 164 1.44 6.86 13.25
N ASN A 165 2.52 6.62 12.51
CA ASN A 165 3.14 5.31 12.48
C ASN A 165 3.85 4.96 13.79
N GLY A 166 4.39 5.94 14.52
CA GLY A 166 4.88 5.74 15.89
C GLY A 166 3.76 5.33 16.83
N MET A 167 2.62 6.03 16.79
CA MET A 167 1.42 5.68 17.53
C MET A 167 0.94 4.25 17.22
N LEU A 168 0.85 3.88 15.95
CA LEU A 168 0.37 2.56 15.54
C LEU A 168 1.34 1.43 15.91
N SER A 169 2.65 1.73 16.01
CA SER A 169 3.66 0.72 16.37
C SER A 169 3.49 0.12 17.76
N THR A 170 2.77 0.81 18.66
CA THR A 170 2.48 0.30 20.00
C THR A 170 1.35 -0.73 20.00
N LEU A 171 0.56 -0.80 18.93
CA LEU A 171 -0.51 -1.77 18.78
C LEU A 171 0.09 -3.13 18.43
N ASP A 172 0.75 -3.22 17.28
CA ASP A 172 1.38 -4.43 16.75
C ASP A 172 2.33 -4.09 15.58
N PRO A 173 3.19 -5.01 15.13
CA PRO A 173 4.14 -4.76 14.02
C PRO A 173 3.48 -4.62 12.64
N HIS A 174 2.17 -4.74 12.57
CA HIS A 174 1.41 -4.86 11.33
C HIS A 174 0.64 -3.55 11.08
N SER A 175 0.16 -2.86 12.11
CA SER A 175 -0.62 -1.64 12.02
C SER A 175 0.24 -0.49 11.49
N VAL A 176 0.03 -0.13 10.22
CA VAL A 176 0.83 0.89 9.52
C VAL A 176 -0.07 1.74 8.65
N LEU A 177 0.14 3.05 8.67
CA LEU A 177 -0.44 3.98 7.73
C LEU A 177 0.45 4.09 6.48
N LEU A 178 -0.08 3.65 5.34
CA LEU A 178 0.57 3.80 4.05
C LEU A 178 0.33 5.19 3.46
N ARG A 179 1.39 5.73 2.86
CA ARG A 179 1.31 6.92 2.01
C ARG A 179 0.55 6.61 0.72
N PRO A 180 -0.08 7.61 0.08
CA PRO A 180 -0.84 7.39 -1.16
C PRO A 180 -0.06 6.70 -2.27
N GLU A 181 1.25 6.98 -2.38
CA GLU A 181 2.14 6.39 -3.39
C GLU A 181 2.35 4.90 -3.12
N LEU A 182 2.70 4.55 -1.88
CA LEU A 182 2.89 3.17 -1.45
C LEU A 182 1.59 2.36 -1.56
N TYR A 183 0.46 2.97 -1.19
CA TYR A 183 -0.86 2.34 -1.33
C TYR A 183 -1.21 2.07 -2.80
N ARG A 184 -0.91 3.01 -3.71
CA ARG A 184 -1.08 2.81 -5.16
C ARG A 184 -0.22 1.67 -5.68
N GLU A 185 1.04 1.58 -5.27
CA GLU A 185 1.93 0.48 -5.66
C GLU A 185 1.45 -0.87 -5.13
N MET A 186 1.04 -0.92 -3.86
CA MET A 186 0.47 -2.11 -3.26
C MET A 186 -0.76 -2.59 -4.05
N LYS A 187 -1.71 -1.68 -4.35
CA LYS A 187 -2.89 -2.00 -5.16
C LYS A 187 -2.56 -2.52 -6.55
N LEU A 188 -1.55 -1.95 -7.21
CA LEU A 188 -1.11 -2.45 -8.52
C LEU A 188 -0.53 -3.86 -8.42
N SER A 189 0.29 -4.11 -7.40
CA SER A 189 0.91 -5.43 -7.18
C SER A 189 -0.10 -6.53 -6.87
N THR A 190 -1.20 -6.20 -6.19
CA THR A 190 -2.25 -7.17 -5.83
C THR A 190 -3.31 -7.34 -6.92
N LYS A 191 -3.54 -6.33 -7.78
CA LYS A 191 -4.46 -6.45 -8.91
C LYS A 191 -4.01 -7.51 -9.93
N GLY A 192 -2.71 -7.67 -10.11
CA GLY A 192 -2.07 -8.62 -11.01
C GLY A 192 -2.12 -8.26 -12.50
N GLU A 193 -3.18 -7.60 -12.96
CA GLU A 193 -3.28 -7.16 -14.35
C GLU A 193 -3.80 -5.72 -14.50
N PHE A 194 -3.26 -4.99 -15.47
CA PHE A 194 -3.77 -3.68 -15.85
C PHE A 194 -3.45 -3.32 -17.30
N GLY A 195 -4.37 -2.63 -17.97
CA GLY A 195 -4.11 -2.04 -19.28
C GLY A 195 -3.21 -0.81 -19.15
N GLY A 196 -2.19 -0.70 -20.00
CA GLY A 196 -1.34 0.48 -20.07
C GLY A 196 0.03 0.22 -20.69
N LEU A 197 1.02 1.01 -20.25
CA LEU A 197 2.36 1.02 -20.82
C LEU A 197 3.40 0.27 -19.97
N GLY A 198 3.09 0.00 -18.70
CA GLY A 198 3.96 -0.76 -17.80
C GLY A 198 4.98 0.06 -17.00
N PHE A 199 4.62 1.28 -16.59
CA PHE A 199 5.39 2.07 -15.63
C PHE A 199 4.48 2.78 -14.64
N VAL A 200 5.06 3.20 -13.51
CA VAL A 200 4.40 3.94 -12.43
C VAL A 200 4.84 5.40 -12.50
N ILE A 201 3.88 6.32 -12.40
CA ILE A 201 4.10 7.77 -12.43
C ILE A 201 3.64 8.43 -11.13
N GLN A 202 4.23 9.58 -10.82
CA GLN A 202 3.77 10.48 -9.76
C GLN A 202 4.10 11.94 -10.12
N MET A 203 3.49 12.88 -9.41
CA MET A 203 3.87 14.28 -9.48
C MET A 203 5.03 14.54 -8.52
N ARG A 204 6.17 15.03 -9.03
CA ARG A 204 7.31 15.53 -8.24
C ARG A 204 7.60 16.96 -8.67
N GLU A 205 7.61 17.89 -7.73
CA GLU A 205 7.91 19.32 -8.01
C GLU A 205 7.08 19.86 -9.20
N GLY A 206 5.80 19.50 -9.27
CA GLY A 206 4.90 19.89 -10.36
C GLY A 206 5.09 19.13 -11.69
N ASN A 207 6.05 18.21 -11.79
CA ASN A 207 6.34 17.44 -13.00
C ASN A 207 5.85 15.99 -12.91
N LEU A 208 5.24 15.52 -14.00
CA LEU A 208 4.85 14.12 -14.14
C LEU A 208 6.10 13.23 -14.36
N THR A 209 6.45 12.46 -13.34
CA THR A 209 7.73 11.74 -13.26
C THR A 209 7.53 10.23 -13.13
N VAL A 210 8.33 9.46 -13.89
CA VAL A 210 8.37 8.00 -13.83
C VAL A 210 9.11 7.54 -12.57
N VAL A 211 8.44 6.74 -11.75
CA VAL A 211 8.97 6.23 -10.47
C VAL A 211 9.57 4.84 -10.64
N ARG A 212 8.91 4.01 -11.47
CA ARG A 212 9.29 2.62 -11.71
C ARG A 212 8.86 2.17 -13.09
N VAL A 213 9.70 1.40 -13.76
CA VAL A 213 9.39 0.76 -15.03
C VAL A 213 9.37 -0.75 -14.82
N LEU A 214 8.32 -1.41 -15.30
CA LEU A 214 8.16 -2.86 -15.15
C LEU A 214 8.88 -3.57 -16.29
N PRO A 215 9.66 -4.64 -16.03
CA PRO A 215 10.37 -5.37 -17.07
C PRO A 215 9.41 -6.01 -18.07
N LYS A 216 9.88 -6.25 -19.30
CA LYS A 216 9.12 -6.88 -20.40
C LYS A 216 7.82 -6.16 -20.81
N THR A 217 7.63 -4.90 -20.42
CA THR A 217 6.48 -4.08 -20.81
C THR A 217 6.77 -3.16 -22.01
N PRO A 218 5.75 -2.57 -22.66
CA PRO A 218 5.97 -1.59 -23.74
C PRO A 218 6.94 -0.47 -23.36
N ALA A 219 6.84 0.08 -22.16
CA ALA A 219 7.71 1.15 -21.70
C ALA A 219 9.16 0.72 -21.45
N HIS A 220 9.34 -0.48 -20.91
CA HIS A 220 10.67 -1.07 -20.80
C HIS A 220 11.31 -1.27 -22.17
N ARG A 221 10.54 -1.77 -23.15
CA ARG A 221 11.02 -1.93 -24.55
C ARG A 221 11.30 -0.58 -25.21
N ALA A 222 10.54 0.46 -24.88
CA ALA A 222 10.78 1.82 -25.35
C ALA A 222 11.99 2.49 -24.69
N GLY A 223 12.62 1.86 -23.69
CA GLY A 223 13.80 2.40 -23.01
C GLY A 223 13.49 3.53 -22.03
N ILE A 224 12.25 3.63 -21.55
CA ILE A 224 11.86 4.53 -20.46
C ILE A 224 12.56 4.06 -19.18
N LEU A 225 13.06 5.01 -18.39
CA LEU A 225 13.78 4.77 -17.15
C LEU A 225 13.11 5.48 -15.97
N LYS A 226 13.54 5.09 -14.76
CA LYS A 226 13.21 5.83 -13.54
C LYS A 226 13.72 7.28 -13.65
N ASP A 227 12.95 8.19 -13.06
CA ASP A 227 13.17 9.64 -13.02
C ASP A 227 13.01 10.38 -14.36
N ASP A 228 12.58 9.68 -15.41
CA ASP A 228 12.11 10.32 -16.65
C ASP A 228 10.91 11.23 -16.38
N GLN A 229 10.90 12.42 -16.99
CA GLN A 229 9.79 13.35 -16.93
C GLN A 229 8.97 13.30 -18.22
N ILE A 230 7.68 13.05 -18.10
CA ILE A 230 6.75 13.07 -19.24
C ILE A 230 6.26 14.50 -19.40
N LYS A 231 6.67 15.17 -20.48
CA LYS A 231 6.33 16.56 -20.79
C LYS A 231 5.07 16.70 -21.65
N LYS A 232 4.77 15.68 -22.46
CA LYS A 232 3.54 15.63 -23.27
C LYS A 232 2.95 14.24 -23.34
N ILE A 233 1.63 14.16 -23.46
CA ILE A 233 0.88 12.95 -23.77
C ILE A 233 -0.01 13.26 -24.98
N GLY A 234 0.26 12.60 -26.11
CA GLY A 234 -0.24 13.03 -27.41
C GLY A 234 0.33 14.41 -27.75
N GLU A 235 -0.56 15.36 -28.03
CA GLU A 235 -0.20 16.75 -28.32
C GLU A 235 -0.23 17.65 -27.08
N GLU A 236 -0.84 17.17 -25.99
CA GLU A 236 -1.11 17.95 -24.80
C GLU A 236 0.10 18.01 -23.87
N SER A 237 0.37 19.20 -23.34
CA SER A 237 1.38 19.42 -22.30
C SER A 237 0.92 18.81 -20.98
N THR A 238 1.83 18.18 -20.25
CA THR A 238 1.56 17.69 -18.88
C THR A 238 1.71 18.78 -17.82
N VAL A 239 2.11 20.00 -18.21
CA VAL A 239 2.15 21.15 -17.30
C VAL A 239 0.73 21.43 -16.80
N ASN A 240 0.57 21.46 -15.47
CA ASN A 240 -0.72 21.60 -14.77
C ASN A 240 -1.72 20.44 -14.95
N MET A 241 -1.31 19.34 -15.59
CA MET A 241 -2.16 18.15 -15.72
C MET A 241 -2.24 17.40 -14.39
N ASP A 242 -3.44 17.04 -13.94
CA ASP A 242 -3.60 16.21 -12.75
C ASP A 242 -3.10 14.77 -13.00
N LEU A 243 -2.65 14.11 -11.94
CA LEU A 243 -2.16 12.73 -12.04
C LEU A 243 -3.23 11.78 -12.58
N ASN A 244 -4.49 11.94 -12.19
CA ASN A 244 -5.57 11.07 -12.66
C ASN A 244 -5.87 11.29 -14.15
N GLU A 245 -5.78 12.54 -14.61
CA GLU A 245 -5.91 12.89 -16.01
C GLU A 245 -4.76 12.29 -16.85
N ALA A 246 -3.53 12.42 -16.38
CA ALA A 246 -2.40 11.77 -17.03
C ALA A 246 -2.57 10.25 -17.12
N VAL A 247 -3.04 9.61 -16.04
CA VAL A 247 -3.31 8.17 -16.01
C VAL A 247 -4.41 7.79 -16.99
N SER A 248 -5.49 8.57 -17.10
CA SER A 248 -6.58 8.26 -18.04
C SER A 248 -6.12 8.33 -19.49
N LYS A 249 -5.29 9.34 -19.84
CA LYS A 249 -4.72 9.50 -21.20
C LYS A 249 -3.67 8.43 -21.54
N LEU A 250 -2.85 8.02 -20.56
CA LEU A 250 -1.84 6.96 -20.77
C LEU A 250 -2.48 5.56 -20.86
N ARG A 251 -3.64 5.36 -20.22
CA ARG A 251 -4.48 4.16 -20.38
C ARG A 251 -5.32 4.24 -21.66
N GLY A 252 -5.88 3.11 -22.04
CA GLY A 252 -6.65 2.97 -23.27
C GLY A 252 -6.76 1.51 -23.68
N ALA A 253 -7.43 1.28 -24.81
CA ALA A 253 -7.59 -0.06 -25.38
C ALA A 253 -6.25 -0.74 -25.62
N VAL A 254 -6.20 -2.06 -25.43
CA VAL A 254 -5.03 -2.87 -25.79
C VAL A 254 -4.71 -2.67 -27.29
N ASP A 255 -3.43 -2.68 -27.63
CA ASP A 255 -2.84 -2.46 -28.96
C ASP A 255 -3.00 -1.05 -29.54
N SER A 256 -3.81 -0.17 -28.93
CA SER A 256 -3.84 1.24 -29.29
C SER A 256 -2.49 1.93 -28.98
N LYS A 257 -2.14 2.96 -29.74
CA LYS A 257 -0.88 3.69 -29.56
C LYS A 257 -1.08 4.96 -28.75
N VAL A 258 -0.03 5.37 -28.06
CA VAL A 258 0.09 6.69 -27.42
C VAL A 258 1.49 7.22 -27.62
N THR A 259 1.56 8.48 -28.00
CA THR A 259 2.81 9.22 -28.12
C THR A 259 3.05 9.96 -26.82
N ILE A 260 4.26 9.91 -26.30
CA ILE A 260 4.68 10.72 -25.16
C ILE A 260 5.98 11.44 -25.48
N THR A 261 6.15 12.64 -24.92
CA THR A 261 7.43 13.35 -24.99
C THR A 261 8.12 13.23 -23.65
N VAL A 262 9.30 12.63 -23.63
CA VAL A 262 10.08 12.33 -22.43
C VAL A 262 11.31 13.23 -22.36
N GLU A 263 11.51 13.86 -21.22
CA GLU A 263 12.73 14.55 -20.85
C GLU A 263 13.49 13.69 -19.83
N ARG A 264 14.79 13.54 -20.05
CA ARG A 264 15.70 12.79 -19.17
C ARG A 264 16.92 13.65 -18.88
N LYS A 265 17.36 13.66 -17.62
CA LYS A 265 18.60 14.33 -17.22
C LYS A 265 19.77 13.81 -18.07
N GLY A 266 20.49 14.72 -18.72
CA GLY A 266 21.60 14.40 -19.62
C GLY A 266 21.22 14.21 -21.09
N TRP A 267 19.95 14.38 -21.48
CA TRP A 267 19.58 14.59 -22.88
C TRP A 267 19.58 16.07 -23.22
N ASP A 268 20.11 16.42 -24.40
CA ASP A 268 20.11 17.80 -24.90
C ASP A 268 18.70 18.32 -25.22
N LYS A 269 17.79 17.41 -25.59
CA LYS A 269 16.39 17.72 -25.94
C LYS A 269 15.44 16.58 -25.52
N PRO A 270 14.18 16.89 -25.18
CA PRO A 270 13.15 15.88 -24.98
C PRO A 270 12.95 15.02 -26.24
N ARG A 271 12.67 13.73 -26.05
CA ARG A 271 12.46 12.76 -27.15
C ARG A 271 11.01 12.33 -27.21
N VAL A 272 10.50 12.22 -28.43
CA VAL A 272 9.16 11.69 -28.71
C VAL A 272 9.24 10.17 -28.81
N MET A 273 8.35 9.49 -28.09
CA MET A 273 8.28 8.03 -28.05
C MET A 273 6.84 7.58 -28.27
N THR A 274 6.63 6.66 -29.21
CA THR A 274 5.33 6.06 -29.47
C THR A 274 5.30 4.66 -28.89
N LEU A 275 4.35 4.39 -28.01
CA LEU A 275 4.19 3.12 -27.32
C LEU A 275 2.84 2.50 -27.65
N SER A 276 2.82 1.19 -27.84
CA SER A 276 1.57 0.42 -27.90
C SER A 276 1.13 0.04 -26.50
N ARG A 277 -0.14 0.29 -26.18
CA ARG A 277 -0.75 -0.15 -24.93
C ARG A 277 -0.88 -1.67 -24.94
N ALA A 278 -0.61 -2.30 -23.81
CA ALA A 278 -0.74 -3.74 -23.65
C ALA A 278 -1.50 -4.04 -22.36
N MET A 279 -2.04 -5.26 -22.29
CA MET A 279 -2.37 -5.85 -21.00
C MET A 279 -1.06 -6.18 -20.29
N ILE A 280 -0.80 -5.48 -19.19
CA ILE A 280 0.37 -5.73 -18.36
C ILE A 280 -0.05 -6.74 -17.31
N SER A 281 0.47 -7.96 -17.43
CA SER A 281 0.31 -9.01 -16.43
C SER A 281 1.58 -9.14 -15.59
N ILE A 282 1.41 -9.15 -14.27
CA ILE A 282 2.49 -9.42 -13.32
C ILE A 282 2.48 -10.92 -13.08
N GLU A 283 3.52 -11.61 -13.56
CA GLU A 283 3.65 -13.06 -13.45
C GLU A 283 3.70 -13.51 -11.98
N SER A 284 2.57 -14.01 -11.46
CA SER A 284 2.42 -14.52 -10.09
C SER A 284 2.64 -16.03 -10.00
N VAL A 285 2.39 -16.75 -11.10
CA VAL A 285 2.49 -18.22 -11.20
C VAL A 285 3.61 -18.59 -12.17
N GLN A 286 4.46 -19.53 -11.76
CA GLN A 286 5.46 -20.15 -12.62
C GLN A 286 5.32 -21.66 -12.55
N HIS A 287 5.43 -22.35 -13.68
CA HIS A 287 5.22 -23.79 -13.70
C HIS A 287 6.19 -24.51 -14.63
N LYS A 288 6.38 -25.81 -14.36
CA LYS A 288 7.13 -26.75 -15.20
C LYS A 288 6.76 -28.19 -14.87
N LEU A 289 6.93 -29.08 -15.83
CA LEU A 289 6.90 -30.53 -15.61
C LEU A 289 8.31 -31.02 -15.22
N LEU A 290 8.44 -31.65 -14.06
CA LEU A 290 9.68 -32.25 -13.58
C LEU A 290 9.88 -33.68 -14.11
N ALA A 291 11.01 -34.29 -13.74
CA ALA A 291 11.24 -35.71 -13.95
C ALA A 291 10.12 -36.55 -13.29
N GLN A 292 9.90 -37.76 -13.83
CA GLN A 292 8.89 -38.70 -13.33
C GLN A 292 7.44 -38.18 -13.37
N ASN A 293 7.16 -37.19 -14.24
CA ASN A 293 5.83 -36.61 -14.43
C ASN A 293 5.22 -35.98 -13.17
N VAL A 294 6.07 -35.31 -12.39
CA VAL A 294 5.64 -34.49 -11.25
C VAL A 294 5.51 -33.04 -11.72
N GLY A 295 4.31 -32.47 -11.56
CA GLY A 295 4.08 -31.05 -11.78
C GLY A 295 4.77 -30.19 -10.72
N TYR A 296 5.31 -29.06 -11.12
CA TYR A 296 5.81 -28.04 -10.19
C TYR A 296 5.17 -26.72 -10.53
N VAL A 297 4.52 -26.10 -9.55
CA VAL A 297 3.97 -24.75 -9.63
C VAL A 297 4.51 -23.93 -8.47
N ARG A 298 5.04 -22.74 -8.76
CA ARG A 298 5.48 -21.76 -7.78
C ARG A 298 4.53 -20.57 -7.81
N LEU A 299 3.96 -20.24 -6.66
CA LEU A 299 3.19 -19.00 -6.47
C LEU A 299 4.09 -17.99 -5.77
N LYS A 300 4.40 -16.87 -6.44
CA LYS A 300 5.24 -15.79 -5.86
C LYS A 300 4.47 -14.93 -4.85
N ASN A 301 3.18 -14.76 -5.05
CA ASN A 301 2.25 -13.99 -4.23
C ASN A 301 0.81 -14.27 -4.71
N PHE A 302 -0.19 -13.86 -3.93
CA PHE A 302 -1.61 -13.97 -4.28
C PHE A 302 -2.12 -12.65 -4.88
N GLN A 303 -2.32 -12.64 -6.19
CA GLN A 303 -2.81 -11.51 -6.99
C GLN A 303 -4.16 -11.84 -7.61
N GLY A 304 -4.89 -10.84 -8.13
CA GLY A 304 -6.25 -11.01 -8.64
C GLY A 304 -6.45 -12.06 -9.74
N ASN A 305 -5.37 -12.47 -10.42
CA ASN A 305 -5.37 -13.51 -11.46
C ASN A 305 -4.74 -14.84 -11.02
N THR A 306 -4.29 -14.97 -9.76
CA THR A 306 -3.48 -16.13 -9.33
C THR A 306 -4.23 -17.45 -9.43
N THR A 307 -5.51 -17.52 -9.04
CA THR A 307 -6.30 -18.77 -9.16
C THR A 307 -6.40 -19.22 -10.62
N ARG A 308 -6.80 -18.30 -11.51
CA ARG A 308 -6.92 -18.57 -12.95
C ARG A 308 -5.60 -19.06 -13.55
N ASP A 309 -4.51 -18.38 -13.21
CA ASP A 309 -3.19 -18.70 -13.74
C ASP A 309 -2.66 -20.04 -13.18
N LEU A 310 -3.01 -20.39 -11.93
CA LEU A 310 -2.73 -21.70 -11.33
C LEU A 310 -3.48 -22.82 -12.06
N GLU A 311 -4.78 -22.66 -12.29
CA GLU A 311 -5.60 -23.64 -13.00
C GLU A 311 -5.07 -23.88 -14.43
N ALA A 312 -4.74 -22.79 -15.13
CA ALA A 312 -4.13 -22.85 -16.46
C ALA A 312 -2.77 -23.58 -16.43
N ALA A 313 -1.93 -23.29 -15.42
CA ALA A 313 -0.64 -23.95 -15.24
C ALA A 313 -0.79 -25.46 -14.97
N ILE A 314 -1.75 -25.87 -14.13
CA ILE A 314 -2.02 -27.28 -13.86
C ILE A 314 -2.52 -27.98 -15.13
N ALA A 315 -3.43 -27.35 -15.89
CA ALA A 315 -3.92 -27.90 -17.15
C ALA A 315 -2.80 -28.07 -18.19
N ASP A 316 -1.88 -27.10 -18.29
CA ASP A 316 -0.72 -27.19 -19.18
C ASP A 316 0.25 -28.31 -18.76
N ILE A 317 0.54 -28.44 -17.45
CA ILE A 317 1.36 -29.55 -16.93
C ILE A 317 0.73 -30.92 -17.26
N ARG A 318 -0.59 -31.06 -17.09
CA ARG A 318 -1.31 -32.31 -17.41
C ARG A 318 -1.15 -32.67 -18.88
N LYS A 319 -1.38 -31.72 -19.80
CA LYS A 319 -1.16 -31.90 -21.24
C LYS A 319 0.28 -32.30 -21.58
N GLN A 320 1.26 -31.66 -20.94
CA GLN A 320 2.68 -32.00 -21.15
C GLN A 320 3.01 -33.42 -20.64
N SER A 321 2.39 -33.85 -19.54
CA SER A 321 2.58 -35.19 -18.99
C SER A 321 1.99 -36.26 -19.91
N GLU A 322 0.76 -36.04 -20.37
CA GLU A 322 0.07 -36.92 -21.32
C GLU A 322 0.85 -37.04 -22.63
N ALA A 323 1.41 -35.95 -23.14
CA ALA A 323 2.28 -35.96 -24.32
C ALA A 323 3.57 -36.79 -24.12
N LYS A 324 4.00 -37.03 -22.87
CA LYS A 324 5.09 -37.96 -22.51
C LYS A 324 4.62 -39.40 -22.28
N GLY A 325 3.35 -39.71 -22.57
CA GLY A 325 2.79 -41.06 -22.52
C GLY A 325 2.42 -41.55 -21.13
N SER A 326 2.37 -40.68 -20.12
CA SER A 326 1.84 -41.07 -18.80
C SER A 326 1.23 -39.90 -18.03
N PRO A 327 0.19 -40.14 -17.21
CA PRO A 327 -0.50 -39.09 -16.47
C PRO A 327 0.43 -38.42 -15.43
N MET A 328 0.06 -37.20 -15.04
CA MET A 328 0.75 -36.47 -13.98
C MET A 328 0.62 -37.27 -12.67
N LYS A 329 1.75 -37.60 -12.04
CA LYS A 329 1.80 -38.44 -10.83
C LYS A 329 1.60 -37.67 -9.53
N GLY A 330 1.82 -36.36 -9.56
CA GLY A 330 1.72 -35.50 -8.39
C GLY A 330 2.03 -34.05 -8.74
N LEU A 331 1.79 -33.15 -7.79
CA LEU A 331 2.00 -31.72 -7.93
C LEU A 331 2.75 -31.19 -6.70
N VAL A 332 3.80 -30.41 -6.93
CA VAL A 332 4.48 -29.62 -5.90
C VAL A 332 4.04 -28.18 -6.02
N LEU A 333 3.42 -27.65 -4.97
CA LEU A 333 3.08 -26.23 -4.84
C LEU A 333 4.15 -25.52 -3.99
N ASP A 334 5.00 -24.73 -4.64
CA ASP A 334 6.07 -23.97 -3.98
C ASP A 334 5.58 -22.57 -3.58
N LEU A 335 5.45 -22.37 -2.27
CA LEU A 335 5.11 -21.09 -1.64
C LEU A 335 6.34 -20.40 -0.99
N ARG A 336 7.57 -20.89 -1.22
CA ARG A 336 8.76 -20.31 -0.58
C ARG A 336 9.01 -18.89 -1.09
N GLY A 337 9.16 -17.98 -0.13
CA GLY A 337 9.30 -16.54 -0.39
C GLY A 337 7.99 -15.88 -0.84
N ASN A 338 6.85 -16.55 -0.73
CA ASN A 338 5.53 -15.96 -0.98
C ASN A 338 5.09 -15.19 0.27
N PRO A 339 4.94 -13.86 0.19
CA PRO A 339 4.64 -13.01 1.34
C PRO A 339 3.12 -12.91 1.60
N GLY A 340 2.29 -13.69 0.90
CA GLY A 340 0.83 -13.58 0.92
C GLY A 340 0.30 -12.77 -0.27
N GLY A 341 -0.75 -12.00 -0.04
CA GLY A 341 -1.47 -11.24 -1.07
C GLY A 341 -2.97 -11.24 -0.78
N LEU A 342 -3.81 -11.19 -1.80
CA LEU A 342 -5.27 -11.16 -1.64
C LEU A 342 -5.79 -12.44 -0.98
N LEU A 343 -6.46 -12.31 0.18
CA LEU A 343 -7.04 -13.44 0.90
C LEU A 343 -8.00 -14.25 0.03
N GLU A 344 -8.88 -13.58 -0.72
CA GLU A 344 -9.84 -14.24 -1.63
C GLU A 344 -9.14 -15.15 -2.65
N GLN A 345 -7.94 -14.77 -3.10
CA GLN A 345 -7.17 -15.58 -4.04
C GLN A 345 -6.51 -16.77 -3.32
N ALA A 346 -6.08 -16.60 -2.06
CA ALA A 346 -5.61 -17.73 -1.26
C ALA A 346 -6.73 -18.74 -0.99
N ILE A 347 -7.94 -18.26 -0.67
CA ILE A 347 -9.12 -19.11 -0.48
C ILE A 347 -9.43 -19.90 -1.75
N GLN A 348 -9.51 -19.22 -2.90
CA GLN A 348 -9.82 -19.88 -4.17
C GLN A 348 -8.73 -20.87 -4.61
N VAL A 349 -7.45 -20.55 -4.40
CA VAL A 349 -6.34 -21.48 -4.64
C VAL A 349 -6.46 -22.72 -3.73
N SER A 350 -6.80 -22.55 -2.45
CA SER A 350 -7.04 -23.69 -1.55
C SER A 350 -8.25 -24.52 -2.00
N ASP A 351 -9.32 -23.86 -2.43
CA ASP A 351 -10.54 -24.47 -2.94
C ASP A 351 -10.29 -25.34 -4.18
N THR A 352 -9.29 -25.03 -5.00
CA THR A 352 -8.87 -25.89 -6.14
C THR A 352 -8.42 -27.30 -5.70
N PHE A 353 -8.02 -27.48 -4.44
CA PHE A 353 -7.47 -28.74 -3.94
C PHE A 353 -8.32 -29.43 -2.86
N LEU A 354 -9.34 -28.76 -2.33
CA LEU A 354 -10.12 -29.23 -1.19
C LEU A 354 -11.54 -29.60 -1.64
N SER A 355 -12.02 -30.77 -1.22
CA SER A 355 -13.37 -31.25 -1.57
C SER A 355 -14.46 -30.78 -0.61
N SER A 356 -14.09 -30.42 0.63
CA SER A 356 -14.99 -29.89 1.67
C SER A 356 -14.19 -29.36 2.86
N GLY A 357 -14.87 -28.67 3.78
CA GLY A 357 -14.30 -28.19 5.04
C GLY A 357 -14.14 -26.66 5.12
N VAL A 358 -13.78 -26.16 6.30
CA VAL A 358 -13.46 -24.74 6.51
C VAL A 358 -12.04 -24.47 6.01
N ILE A 359 -11.89 -23.49 5.11
CA ILE A 359 -10.59 -23.03 4.61
C ILE A 359 -9.99 -22.03 5.60
N VAL A 360 -10.76 -21.02 5.99
CA VAL A 360 -10.32 -19.96 6.89
C VAL A 360 -11.50 -19.38 7.67
N ALA A 361 -11.23 -18.92 8.89
CA ALA A 361 -12.17 -18.15 9.70
C ALA A 361 -11.55 -16.81 10.09
N THR A 362 -12.26 -15.71 9.84
CA THR A 362 -11.88 -14.37 10.29
C THR A 362 -12.71 -14.03 11.51
N VAL A 363 -12.04 -13.66 12.60
CA VAL A 363 -12.68 -13.25 13.85
C VAL A 363 -12.39 -11.78 14.10
N GLY A 364 -13.46 -10.97 14.14
CA GLY A 364 -13.41 -9.54 14.41
C GLY A 364 -13.49 -9.21 15.90
N LEU A 365 -13.68 -7.93 16.20
CA LEU A 365 -13.69 -7.40 17.56
C LEU A 365 -14.61 -8.20 18.51
N SER A 366 -14.04 -8.61 19.65
CA SER A 366 -14.75 -9.26 20.76
C SER A 366 -15.52 -10.54 20.39
N ASP A 367 -15.02 -11.32 19.43
CA ASP A 367 -15.65 -12.55 18.90
C ASP A 367 -17.08 -12.34 18.33
N LYS A 368 -17.52 -11.10 18.18
CA LYS A 368 -18.88 -10.76 17.73
C LYS A 368 -19.08 -10.97 16.24
N LEU A 369 -18.00 -10.94 15.48
CA LEU A 369 -18.00 -11.19 14.04
C LEU A 369 -17.10 -12.39 13.77
N ARG A 370 -17.69 -13.50 13.33
CA ARG A 370 -16.96 -14.66 12.83
C ARG A 370 -17.45 -14.96 11.42
N GLU A 371 -16.56 -14.85 10.46
CA GLU A 371 -16.83 -15.17 9.06
C GLU A 371 -15.99 -16.38 8.67
N GLU A 372 -16.65 -17.44 8.23
CA GLU A 372 -15.97 -18.64 7.72
C GLU A 372 -16.08 -18.72 6.21
N LYS A 373 -14.97 -19.02 5.55
CA LYS A 373 -14.92 -19.36 4.13
C LYS A 373 -14.66 -20.86 4.03
N ARG A 374 -15.52 -21.55 3.29
CA ARG A 374 -15.54 -23.01 3.17
C ARG A 374 -15.21 -23.43 1.75
N ALA A 375 -14.62 -24.61 1.62
CA ALA A 375 -14.42 -25.23 0.31
C ALA A 375 -15.78 -25.55 -0.31
N ARG A 376 -15.91 -25.32 -1.62
CA ARG A 376 -17.09 -25.72 -2.38
C ARG A 376 -17.15 -27.24 -2.37
N ALA A 377 -18.33 -27.78 -2.06
CA ALA A 377 -18.57 -29.19 -2.31
C ALA A 377 -18.41 -29.43 -3.82
N LEU A 378 -17.68 -30.48 -4.20
CA LEU A 378 -17.77 -31.00 -5.55
C LEU A 378 -19.23 -31.42 -5.76
N GLU A 379 -20.05 -30.59 -6.41
CA GLU A 379 -21.29 -31.07 -7.01
C GLU A 379 -20.88 -32.15 -8.01
N GLY A 380 -21.33 -33.38 -7.76
CA GLY A 380 -20.70 -34.59 -8.24
C GLY A 380 -20.42 -34.63 -9.74
N GLU A 381 -19.18 -34.96 -10.08
CA GLU A 381 -18.90 -35.80 -11.25
C GLU A 381 -19.39 -37.23 -10.91
N ASP A 382 -20.71 -37.40 -10.90
CA ASP A 382 -21.38 -38.71 -10.93
C ASP A 382 -22.36 -38.65 -12.12
N SER A 383 -21.85 -38.94 -13.32
CA SER A 383 -22.54 -39.69 -14.40
C SER A 383 -21.62 -39.97 -15.57
#